data_AF-A0A167PVN8-F1
#
_entry.id   AF-A0A167PVN8-F1
#
_cell.length_a   1.000
_cell.length_b   1.000
_cell.length_c   1.000
_cell.angle_alpha   90.00
_cell.angle_beta   90.00
_cell.angle_gamma   90.00
#
_symmetry.space_group_name_H-M   'P 1'
#
loop_
_entity.id
_entity.type
_entity.pdbx_description
1 polymer ?
#
loop_
_entity_poly.entity_id
_entity_poly.type
_entity_poly.pdbx_seq_one_letter_code
_entity_poly.pdbx_strand_id
1 'polypeptide(L)'
;ETVRGNYRAALSELTFNSKPIITNLTIMAQENQYAASTIVREIEQQIRHNAPDQKLPVLYLIDSICKNVGGPFISHFARNIGSIYLDAYTLTDPQMRRSFERVLQTWKNGMPAGGPVFARHVIEPIERAL
;
A
#
# COMPACT_ATOMS: atom_id res chain seq x y z
N GLU A 1 -14.00 -20.98 -4.63
CA GLU A 1 -13.67 -19.84 -3.74
C GLU A 1 -13.10 -18.72 -4.59
N THR A 2 -13.53 -17.47 -4.38
CA THR A 2 -13.15 -16.36 -5.28
C THR A 2 -11.83 -15.74 -4.83
N VAL A 3 -11.00 -15.25 -5.76
CA VAL A 3 -9.74 -14.53 -5.47
C VAL A 3 -9.92 -13.48 -4.38
N ARG A 4 -11.04 -12.75 -4.41
CA ARG A 4 -11.41 -11.76 -3.39
C ARG A 4 -11.47 -12.36 -1.98
N GLY A 5 -12.16 -13.48 -1.81
CA GLY A 5 -12.34 -14.13 -0.51
C GLY A 5 -11.01 -14.59 0.08
N ASN A 6 -10.21 -15.29 -0.74
CA ASN A 6 -8.88 -15.78 -0.35
C ASN A 6 -7.95 -14.62 0.03
N TYR A 7 -7.92 -13.57 -0.80
CA TYR A 7 -7.06 -12.41 -0.53
C TYR A 7 -7.50 -11.66 0.72
N ARG A 8 -8.80 -11.45 0.92
CA ARG A 8 -9.34 -10.78 2.10
C ARG A 8 -9.04 -11.56 3.39
N ALA A 9 -9.16 -12.88 3.37
CA ALA A 9 -8.84 -13.73 4.51
C ALA A 9 -7.34 -13.69 4.86
N ALA A 10 -6.46 -13.72 3.87
CA ALA A 10 -5.02 -13.56 4.12
C ALA A 10 -4.68 -12.13 4.60
N LEU A 11 -5.39 -11.12 4.10
CA LEU A 11 -5.18 -9.72 4.45
C LEU A 11 -5.59 -9.40 5.89
N SER A 12 -6.64 -10.05 6.43
CA SER A 12 -7.07 -9.84 7.82
C SER A 12 -6.04 -10.26 8.85
N GLU A 13 -5.11 -11.16 8.49
CA GLU A 13 -4.02 -11.57 9.35
C GLU A 13 -2.91 -10.50 9.49
N LEU A 14 -2.88 -9.49 8.60
CA LEU A 14 -1.89 -8.42 8.62
C LEU A 14 -2.24 -7.36 9.69
N THR A 15 -2.16 -7.77 10.95
CA THR A 15 -2.47 -6.95 12.13
C THR A 15 -1.24 -6.28 12.75
N PHE A 16 -0.04 -6.70 12.36
CA PHE A 16 1.23 -6.13 12.79
C PHE A 16 2.25 -6.18 11.64
N ASN A 17 3.41 -5.53 11.82
CA ASN A 17 4.44 -5.51 10.78
C ASN A 17 5.08 -6.91 10.62
N SER A 18 4.54 -7.70 9.70
CA SER A 18 4.95 -9.08 9.44
C SER A 18 5.45 -9.23 8.01
N LYS A 19 6.79 -9.30 7.85
CA LYS A 19 7.42 -9.52 6.55
C LYS A 19 6.90 -10.80 5.86
N PRO A 20 6.75 -11.96 6.53
CA PRO A 20 6.21 -13.16 5.88
C PRO A 20 4.79 -12.96 5.32
N ILE A 21 3.90 -12.30 6.07
CA ILE A 21 2.52 -12.05 5.61
C ILE A 21 2.53 -11.09 4.43
N ILE A 22 3.31 -10.00 4.50
CA ILE A 22 3.45 -9.04 3.40
C ILE A 22 3.99 -9.72 2.14
N THR A 23 5.01 -10.56 2.27
CA THR A 23 5.57 -11.33 1.15
C THR A 23 4.52 -12.26 0.55
N ASN A 24 3.79 -13.01 1.37
CA ASN A 24 2.72 -13.90 0.89
C ASN A 24 1.62 -13.13 0.13
N LEU A 25 1.13 -12.03 0.70
CA LEU A 25 0.13 -11.18 0.05
C LEU A 25 0.64 -10.53 -1.25
N THR A 26 1.94 -10.25 -1.33
CA THR A 26 2.58 -9.75 -2.56
C THR A 26 2.63 -10.85 -3.63
N ILE A 27 2.96 -12.10 -3.26
CA ILE A 27 2.94 -13.25 -4.16
C ILE A 27 1.51 -13.51 -4.67
N MET A 28 0.52 -13.51 -3.77
CA MET A 28 -0.88 -13.66 -4.16
C MET A 28 -1.32 -12.57 -5.16
N ALA A 29 -0.86 -11.33 -4.98
CA ALA A 29 -1.13 -10.24 -5.91
C ALA A 29 -0.43 -10.47 -7.27
N GLN A 30 0.81 -10.94 -7.26
CA GLN A 30 1.59 -11.30 -8.46
C GLN A 30 0.91 -12.41 -9.27
N GLU A 31 0.38 -13.43 -8.61
CA GLU A 31 -0.28 -14.58 -9.26
C GLU A 31 -1.67 -14.21 -9.81
N ASN A 32 -2.29 -13.16 -9.28
CA ASN A 32 -3.67 -12.77 -9.59
C ASN A 32 -3.76 -11.35 -10.17
N GLN A 33 -2.83 -10.94 -11.02
CA GLN A 33 -2.84 -9.58 -11.62
C GLN A 33 -4.13 -9.27 -12.40
N TYR A 34 -4.78 -10.29 -12.97
CA TYR A 34 -6.09 -10.16 -13.63
C TYR A 34 -7.19 -9.64 -12.69
N ALA A 35 -7.01 -9.83 -11.38
CA ALA A 35 -7.91 -9.36 -10.32
C ALA A 35 -7.37 -8.14 -9.58
N ALA A 36 -6.38 -7.42 -10.13
CA ALA A 36 -5.71 -6.30 -9.46
C ALA A 36 -6.69 -5.25 -8.91
N SER A 37 -7.71 -4.87 -9.68
CA SER A 37 -8.74 -3.91 -9.24
C SER A 37 -9.48 -4.37 -7.97
N THR A 38 -9.75 -5.67 -7.86
CA THR A 38 -10.42 -6.26 -6.70
C THR A 38 -9.48 -6.31 -5.51
N ILE A 39 -8.25 -6.77 -5.71
CA ILE A 39 -7.22 -6.85 -4.66
C ILE A 39 -6.92 -5.48 -4.07
N VAL A 40 -6.71 -4.47 -4.93
CA VAL A 40 -6.49 -3.08 -4.51
C VAL A 40 -7.64 -2.61 -3.64
N ARG A 41 -8.89 -2.84 -4.07
CA ARG A 41 -10.06 -2.42 -3.28
C ARG A 41 -10.08 -3.02 -1.87
N GLU A 42 -9.76 -4.31 -1.72
CA GLU A 42 -9.73 -4.93 -0.39
C GLU A 42 -8.59 -4.34 0.49
N ILE A 43 -7.42 -4.06 -0.10
CA ILE A 43 -6.31 -3.40 0.61
C ILE A 43 -6.68 -1.98 1.05
N GLU A 44 -7.27 -1.19 0.14
CA GLU A 44 -7.69 0.16 0.45
C GLU A 44 -8.79 0.19 1.52
N GLN A 45 -9.67 -0.81 1.54
CA GLN A 45 -10.68 -0.95 2.60
C GLN A 45 -10.01 -1.29 3.94
N GLN A 46 -9.05 -2.21 3.97
CA GLN A 46 -8.35 -2.60 5.20
C GLN A 46 -7.66 -1.40 5.85
N ILE A 47 -6.85 -0.64 5.11
CA ILE A 47 -6.12 0.50 5.69
C ILE A 47 -7.06 1.60 6.21
N ARG A 48 -8.21 1.83 5.56
CA ARG A 48 -9.20 2.82 6.01
C ARG A 48 -9.85 2.41 7.34
N HIS A 49 -10.22 1.14 7.50
CA HIS A 49 -10.94 0.65 8.68
C HIS A 49 -10.03 0.20 9.84
N ASN A 50 -8.75 -0.07 9.58
CA ASN A 50 -7.80 -0.48 10.61
C ASN A 50 -7.62 0.57 11.71
N ALA A 51 -7.35 0.09 12.92
CA ALA A 51 -6.85 0.92 14.01
C ALA A 51 -5.51 1.60 13.62
N PRO A 52 -5.17 2.78 14.17
CA PRO A 52 -4.01 3.56 13.74
C PRO A 52 -2.69 2.77 13.68
N ASP A 53 -2.42 1.95 14.69
CA ASP A 53 -1.24 1.09 14.83
C ASP A 53 -1.16 0.00 13.75
N GLN A 54 -2.29 -0.36 13.15
CA GLN A 54 -2.39 -1.37 12.09
C GLN A 54 -2.37 -0.78 10.67
N LYS A 55 -2.25 0.55 10.51
CA LYS A 55 -2.21 1.17 9.18
C LYS A 55 -0.84 1.06 8.51
N LEU A 56 0.24 1.14 9.29
CA LEU A 56 1.61 1.06 8.77
C LEU A 56 1.92 -0.29 8.09
N PRO A 57 1.56 -1.47 8.65
CA PRO A 57 1.77 -2.74 7.97
C PRO A 57 1.06 -2.82 6.60
N VAL A 58 -0.16 -2.29 6.50
CA VAL A 58 -0.91 -2.26 5.24
C VAL A 58 -0.25 -1.30 4.23
N LEU A 59 0.28 -0.16 4.69
CA LEU A 59 1.06 0.73 3.84
C LEU A 59 2.32 0.05 3.29
N TYR A 60 3.01 -0.76 4.10
CA TYR A 60 4.15 -1.56 3.63
C TYR A 60 3.73 -2.62 2.61
N LEU A 61 2.54 -3.20 2.73
CA LEU A 61 2.00 -4.08 1.71
C LEU A 61 1.79 -3.35 0.37
N ILE A 62 1.19 -2.16 0.39
CA ILE A 62 1.02 -1.33 -0.81
C ILE A 62 2.38 -1.06 -1.47
N ASP A 63 3.37 -0.65 -0.67
CA ASP A 63 4.73 -0.41 -1.15
C ASP A 63 5.36 -1.65 -1.79
N SER A 64 5.25 -2.80 -1.14
CA SER A 64 5.79 -4.07 -1.63
C SER A 64 5.13 -4.48 -2.96
N ILE A 65 3.81 -4.39 -3.08
CA ILE A 65 3.10 -4.73 -4.32
C ILE A 65 3.50 -3.77 -5.44
N CYS A 66 3.53 -2.47 -5.18
CA CYS A 66 3.88 -1.49 -6.21
C CYS A 66 5.31 -1.65 -6.72
N LYS A 67 6.28 -1.96 -5.85
CA LYS A 67 7.68 -2.13 -6.26
C LYS A 67 8.00 -3.47 -6.89
N ASN A 68 7.41 -4.56 -6.38
CA ASN A 68 7.78 -5.91 -6.80
C ASN A 68 6.86 -6.46 -7.91
N VAL A 69 5.59 -6.05 -7.92
CA VAL A 69 4.60 -6.50 -8.93
C VAL A 69 4.36 -5.40 -9.97
N GLY A 70 4.13 -4.18 -9.51
CA GLY A 70 3.94 -3.02 -10.37
C GLY A 70 2.71 -3.12 -11.28
N GLY A 71 2.85 -2.67 -12.53
CA GLY A 71 1.85 -2.82 -13.58
C GLY A 71 0.46 -2.28 -13.19
N PRO A 72 -0.61 -3.09 -13.29
CA PRO A 72 -1.98 -2.64 -13.03
C PRO A 72 -2.19 -2.15 -11.60
N PHE A 73 -1.42 -2.64 -10.62
CA PHE A 73 -1.54 -2.23 -9.22
C PHE A 73 -1.16 -0.76 -9.03
N ILE A 74 -0.08 -0.29 -9.64
CA ILE A 74 0.33 1.12 -9.57
C ILE A 74 -0.80 2.01 -10.12
N SER A 75 -1.34 1.67 -11.29
CA SER A 75 -2.42 2.43 -11.93
C SER A 75 -3.71 2.46 -11.12
N HIS A 76 -4.01 1.40 -10.37
CA HIS A 76 -5.18 1.34 -9.50
C HIS A 76 -4.96 2.11 -8.20
N PHE A 77 -3.83 1.92 -7.51
CA PHE A 77 -3.52 2.65 -6.28
C PHE A 77 -3.38 4.15 -6.52
N ALA A 78 -2.79 4.58 -7.63
CA ALA A 78 -2.57 5.99 -7.96
C ALA A 78 -3.84 6.86 -7.89
N ARG A 79 -5.03 6.25 -8.07
CA ARG A 79 -6.33 6.95 -8.04
C ARG A 79 -6.70 7.46 -6.65
N ASN A 80 -6.30 6.72 -5.60
CA ASN A 80 -6.74 6.98 -4.23
C ASN A 80 -5.58 7.06 -3.23
N ILE A 81 -4.33 6.81 -3.64
CA ILE A 81 -3.20 6.68 -2.71
C ILE A 81 -2.96 7.96 -1.91
N GLY A 82 -3.21 9.13 -2.50
CA GLY A 82 -3.07 10.41 -1.81
C GLY A 82 -4.01 10.56 -0.62
N SER A 83 -5.31 10.30 -0.81
CA SER A 83 -6.28 10.36 0.30
C SER A 83 -6.02 9.26 1.32
N ILE A 84 -5.75 8.03 0.87
CA ILE A 84 -5.42 6.91 1.77
C ILE A 84 -4.22 7.23 2.66
N TYR A 85 -3.17 7.80 2.07
CA TYR A 85 -1.96 8.15 2.80
C TYR A 85 -2.25 9.23 3.84
N LEU A 86 -2.91 10.32 3.46
CA LEU A 86 -3.19 11.45 4.36
C LEU A 86 -4.17 11.06 5.48
N ASP A 87 -5.24 10.35 5.15
CA ASP A 87 -6.22 9.84 6.13
C ASP A 87 -5.54 8.93 7.16
N ALA A 88 -4.64 8.05 6.70
CA ALA A 88 -3.88 7.20 7.59
C ALA A 88 -2.85 8.00 8.41
N TYR A 89 -2.08 8.90 7.78
CA TYR A 89 -1.01 9.68 8.40
C TYR A 89 -1.52 10.54 9.57
N THR A 90 -2.65 11.22 9.39
CA THR A 90 -3.22 12.12 10.42
C THR A 90 -3.58 11.40 11.72
N LEU A 91 -3.87 10.09 11.65
CA LEU A 91 -4.22 9.25 12.80
C LEU A 91 -3.00 8.66 13.52
N THR A 92 -1.80 8.78 12.95
CA THR A 92 -0.57 8.15 13.50
C THR A 92 0.21 9.08 14.43
N ASP A 93 0.91 8.47 15.39
CA ASP A 93 1.83 9.15 16.30
C ASP A 93 3.13 9.61 15.59
N PRO A 94 3.94 10.50 16.20
CA PRO A 94 5.16 11.02 15.59
C PRO A 94 6.20 9.95 15.19
N GLN A 95 6.29 8.84 15.91
CA GLN A 95 7.23 7.76 15.59
C GLN A 95 6.77 7.02 14.34
N MET A 96 5.47 6.74 14.23
CA MET A 96 4.89 6.09 13.06
C MET A 96 4.86 7.00 11.83
N ARG A 97 4.66 8.32 11.99
CA ARG A 97 4.76 9.33 10.90
C ARG A 97 6.11 9.29 10.18
N ARG A 98 7.22 9.15 10.92
CA ARG A 98 8.56 8.99 10.31
C ARG A 98 8.63 7.77 9.39
N SER A 99 7.94 6.68 9.75
CA SER A 99 7.88 5.48 8.91
C SER A 99 7.02 5.69 7.66
N PHE A 100 5.90 6.40 7.78
CA PHE A 100 5.08 6.82 6.64
C PHE A 100 5.88 7.71 5.68
N GLU A 101 6.60 8.71 6.19
CA GLU A 101 7.42 9.63 5.39
C GLU A 101 8.53 8.87 4.66
N ARG A 102 9.16 7.89 5.31
CA ARG A 102 10.14 7.00 4.63
C ARG A 102 9.50 6.27 3.46
N VAL A 103 8.29 5.71 3.63
CA VAL A 103 7.58 5.05 2.51
C VAL A 103 7.34 6.04 1.37
N LEU A 104 6.86 7.25 1.68
CA LEU A 104 6.65 8.30 0.68
C LEU A 104 7.92 8.65 -0.09
N GLN A 105 9.06 8.77 0.59
CA GLN A 105 10.35 8.97 -0.08
C GLN A 105 10.73 7.80 -0.98
N THR A 106 10.42 6.56 -0.57
CA THR A 106 10.67 5.41 -1.44
C THR A 106 9.76 5.37 -2.67
N TRP A 107 8.58 6.00 -2.66
CA TRP A 107 7.76 6.11 -3.86
C TRP A 107 8.31 7.09 -4.89
N LYS A 108 9.19 8.01 -4.48
CA LYS A 108 9.83 8.96 -5.37
C LYS A 108 11.01 8.37 -6.13
N ASN A 109 11.76 7.45 -5.51
CA ASN A 109 13.04 6.95 -6.05
C ASN A 109 13.23 5.42 -5.96
N GLY A 110 12.20 4.66 -5.59
CA GLY A 110 12.36 3.29 -5.07
C GLY A 110 12.08 2.16 -6.05
N MET A 111 11.88 2.41 -7.35
CA MET A 111 11.86 1.32 -8.33
C MET A 111 13.28 0.77 -8.56
N PRO A 112 13.46 -0.53 -8.89
CA PRO A 112 14.79 -1.12 -9.13
C PRO A 112 15.64 -0.41 -10.19
N ALA A 113 14.99 0.28 -11.14
CA ALA A 113 15.65 1.08 -12.18
C ALA A 113 15.91 2.56 -11.76
N GLY A 114 15.69 2.92 -10.50
CA GLY A 114 15.86 4.28 -9.97
C GLY A 114 14.71 5.25 -10.29
N GLY A 115 13.64 4.76 -10.92
CA GLY A 115 12.44 5.56 -11.23
C GLY A 115 11.46 5.70 -10.07
N PRO A 116 10.53 6.67 -10.15
CA PRO A 116 9.45 6.79 -9.18
C PRO A 116 8.44 5.64 -9.31
N VAL A 117 7.90 5.20 -8.18
CA VAL A 117 6.80 4.22 -8.10
C VAL A 117 5.50 4.86 -8.59
N PHE A 118 5.21 6.08 -8.14
CA PHE A 118 4.05 6.86 -8.58
C PHE A 118 4.51 8.13 -9.28
N ALA A 119 3.75 8.57 -10.30
CA ALA A 119 4.04 9.81 -11.00
C ALA A 119 4.03 11.02 -10.05
N ARG A 120 4.84 12.04 -10.36
CA ARG A 120 5.00 13.23 -9.51
C ARG A 120 3.67 13.90 -9.14
N HIS A 121 2.72 14.00 -10.07
CA HIS A 121 1.42 14.62 -9.82
C HIS A 121 0.56 13.85 -8.79
N VAL A 122 0.87 12.58 -8.52
CA VAL A 122 0.21 11.76 -7.49
C VAL A 122 0.82 12.04 -6.12
N ILE A 123 2.14 12.22 -6.06
CA ILE A 123 2.91 12.40 -4.81
C ILE A 123 2.90 13.86 -4.33
N GLU A 124 3.03 14.82 -5.24
CA GLU A 124 3.15 16.24 -4.92
C GLU A 124 2.01 16.79 -4.05
N PRO A 125 0.72 16.42 -4.25
CA PRO A 125 -0.36 16.85 -3.35
C PRO A 125 -0.20 16.33 -1.92
N ILE A 126 0.37 15.13 -1.74
CA ILE A 126 0.63 14.55 -0.42
C ILE A 126 1.69 15.41 0.27
N GLU A 127 2.82 15.66 -0.41
CA GLU A 127 3.94 16.44 0.15
C GLU A 127 3.54 17.86 0.53
N ARG A 128 2.64 18.50 -0.23
CA ARG A 128 2.15 19.85 0.08
C ARG A 128 1.23 19.89 1.32
N ALA A 129 0.67 18.75 1.73
CA ALA A 129 -0.25 18.64 2.84
C ALA A 129 0.40 18.17 4.15
N LEU A 130 1.66 17.72 4.11
CA LEU A 130 2.48 17.39 5.29
C LEU A 130 3.18 18.64 5.83
#